data_AF-A0A3D3W8N1-F1
#
_entry.id   AF-A0A3D3W8N1-F1
#
_cell.length_a   1.000
_cell.length_b   1.000
_cell.length_c   1.000
_cell.angle_alpha   90.00
_cell.angle_beta   90.00
_cell.angle_gamma   90.00
#
_symmetry.space_group_name_H-M   'P 1'
#
loop_
_entity.id
_entity.type
_entity.pdbx_description
1 polymer ?
#
loop_
_entity_poly.entity_id
_entity_poly.type
_entity_poly.pdbx_seq_one_letter_code
_entity_poly.pdbx_strand_id
1 'polypeptide(L)'
;MENAGLIRSMSKKGCSPDNAACEGLFGRLKNEMFYHRSWTDVSIEQFMKILNDYLIWYNEKRIKISLGNKRPLEYRRSLGMVA
;
A
#
# COMPACT_ATOMS: atom_id res chain seq x y z
N MET A 1 11.87 -4.07 15.74
CA MET A 1 12.80 -4.32 14.60
C MET A 1 13.91 -5.25 15.03
N GLU A 2 14.67 -4.95 16.09
CA GLU A 2 15.72 -5.85 16.61
C GLU A 2 15.19 -7.22 17.06
N ASN A 3 14.12 -7.28 17.85
CA ASN A 3 13.51 -8.55 18.29
C ASN A 3 12.88 -9.37 17.16
N ALA A 4 12.68 -8.78 15.98
CA ALA A 4 12.14 -9.45 14.79
C ALA A 4 13.24 -9.77 13.75
N GLY A 5 14.52 -9.52 14.06
CA GLY A 5 15.63 -9.71 13.12
C GLY A 5 15.61 -8.75 11.92
N LEU A 6 14.88 -7.64 12.01
CA LEU A 6 14.72 -6.68 10.92
C LEU A 6 15.74 -5.54 11.05
N ILE A 7 16.56 -5.35 10.01
CA ILE A 7 17.50 -4.23 9.92
C ILE A 7 16.73 -2.97 9.53
N ARG A 8 16.87 -1.90 10.31
CA ARG A 8 16.32 -0.59 9.93
C ARG A 8 17.14 -0.04 8.77
N SER A 9 16.51 0.16 7.62
CA SER A 9 17.11 0.98 6.57
C SER A 9 16.73 2.44 6.82
N MET A 10 17.74 3.28 7.07
CA MET A 10 17.56 4.73 7.05
C MET A 10 18.06 5.23 5.70
N SER A 11 17.20 5.90 4.93
CA SER A 11 17.54 6.39 3.59
C SER A 11 18.76 7.31 3.66
N LYS A 12 19.72 7.12 2.75
CA LYS A 12 20.82 8.08 2.57
C LYS A 12 20.25 9.38 2.00
N LYS A 13 20.79 10.53 2.42
CA LYS A 13 20.43 11.83 1.84
C LYS A 13 20.55 11.77 0.30
N GLY A 14 19.46 12.06 -0.41
CA GLY A 14 19.40 11.98 -1.88
C GLY A 14 19.10 10.60 -2.48
N CYS A 15 18.85 9.57 -1.66
CA CYS A 15 18.43 8.24 -2.11
C CYS A 15 16.96 8.01 -1.71
N SER A 16 16.03 8.42 -2.56
CA SER A 16 14.58 8.33 -2.35
C SER A 16 13.83 7.09 -2.90
N PRO A 17 14.42 6.08 -3.59
CA PRO A 17 13.61 5.01 -4.21
C PRO A 17 12.66 4.27 -3.27
N ASP A 18 13.08 4.05 -2.02
CA ASP A 18 12.29 3.43 -0.97
C ASP A 18 11.10 4.32 -0.56
N ASN A 19 11.36 5.60 -0.35
CA ASN A 19 10.32 6.58 -0.03
C ASN A 19 9.36 6.83 -1.21
N ALA A 20 9.87 6.91 -2.43
CA ALA A 20 9.09 7.17 -3.64
C ALA A 20 8.04 6.07 -3.91
N ALA A 21 8.39 4.81 -3.67
CA ALA A 21 7.44 3.70 -3.80
C ALA A 21 6.29 3.81 -2.78
N CYS A 22 6.61 4.18 -1.53
CA CYS A 22 5.62 4.43 -0.47
C CYS A 22 4.75 5.65 -0.80
N GLU A 23 5.34 6.76 -1.23
CA GLU A 23 4.62 7.97 -1.65
C GLU A 23 3.62 7.67 -2.77
N GLY A 24 4.01 6.85 -3.76
CA GLY A 24 3.13 6.43 -4.84
C GLY A 24 1.90 5.64 -4.34
N LEU A 25 2.06 4.79 -3.32
CA LEU A 25 0.95 4.08 -2.69
C LEU A 25 0.04 5.05 -1.92
N PHE A 26 0.61 5.88 -1.06
CA PHE A 26 -0.16 6.83 -0.25
C PHE A 26 -0.88 7.88 -1.09
N GLY A 27 -0.25 8.36 -2.15
CA GLY A 27 -0.86 9.28 -3.10
C GLY A 27 -2.11 8.67 -3.75
N ARG A 28 -2.04 7.40 -4.19
CA ARG A 28 -3.20 6.70 -4.76
C ARG A 28 -4.29 6.47 -3.73
N LEU A 29 -3.94 5.99 -2.54
CA LEU A 29 -4.88 5.79 -1.45
C LEU A 29 -5.63 7.07 -1.11
N LYS A 30 -4.91 8.19 -1.00
CA LYS A 30 -5.53 9.47 -0.68
C LYS A 30 -6.47 9.94 -1.80
N ASN A 31 -6.02 9.88 -3.06
CA ASN A 31 -6.83 10.33 -4.19
C ASN A 31 -8.05 9.44 -4.45
N GLU A 32 -7.91 8.11 -4.35
CA GLU A 32 -8.95 7.16 -4.72
C GLU A 32 -9.96 6.91 -3.58
N MET A 33 -9.50 6.95 -2.32
CA MET A 33 -10.32 6.58 -1.16
C MET A 33 -10.59 7.75 -0.20
N PHE A 34 -9.61 8.62 0.04
CA PHE A 34 -9.70 9.60 1.14
C PHE A 34 -10.29 10.96 0.73
N TYR A 35 -9.80 11.54 -0.36
CA TYR A 35 -10.16 12.89 -0.80
C TYR A 35 -11.57 12.92 -1.39
N HIS A 36 -12.15 14.12 -1.34
CA HIS A 36 -13.51 14.42 -1.83
C HIS A 36 -14.62 13.61 -1.14
N ARG A 37 -14.38 13.16 0.10
CA ARG A 37 -15.37 12.50 0.96
C ARG A 37 -15.48 13.26 2.29
N SER A 38 -16.69 13.31 2.83
CA SER A 38 -16.91 13.75 4.21
C SER A 38 -16.65 12.59 5.16
N TRP A 39 -15.99 12.88 6.27
CA TRP A 39 -15.71 11.93 7.35
C TRP A 39 -16.38 12.32 8.66
N THR A 40 -17.24 13.36 8.66
CA THR A 40 -17.87 13.92 9.87
C THR A 40 -18.69 12.89 10.66
N ASP A 41 -19.37 11.99 9.95
CA ASP A 41 -20.26 10.97 10.56
C ASP A 41 -19.65 9.56 10.53
N VAL A 42 -18.34 9.46 10.30
CA VAL A 42 -17.63 8.18 10.21
C VAL A 42 -16.80 7.99 11.48
N SER A 43 -17.11 6.95 12.25
CA SER A 43 -16.31 6.60 13.41
C SER A 43 -14.92 6.11 12.99
N ILE A 44 -13.96 6.15 13.91
CA ILE A 44 -12.61 5.61 13.65
C ILE A 44 -12.65 4.13 13.27
N GLU A 45 -13.50 3.32 13.91
CA GLU A 45 -13.67 1.90 13.58
C GLU A 45 -14.19 1.71 12.15
N GLN A 46 -15.19 2.49 11.75
CA GLN A 46 -15.71 2.47 10.38
C GLN A 46 -14.65 2.90 9.37
N PHE A 47 -13.89 3.95 9.68
CA PHE A 47 -12.78 4.41 8.85
C PHE A 47 -11.73 3.31 8.68
N MET A 48 -11.31 2.66 9.76
CA MET A 48 -10.36 1.54 9.71
C MET A 48 -10.86 0.40 8.84
N LYS A 49 -12.16 0.07 8.91
CA LYS A 49 -12.76 -0.93 8.02
C LYS A 49 -12.69 -0.52 6.56
N ILE A 50 -13.08 0.72 6.24
CA ILE A 50 -13.03 1.25 4.86
C ILE A 50 -11.60 1.23 4.32
N LEU A 51 -10.63 1.65 5.13
CA LEU A 51 -9.22 1.61 4.81
C LEU A 51 -8.74 0.18 4.53
N ASN A 52 -9.09 -0.78 5.40
CA ASN A 52 -8.76 -2.19 5.23
C ASN A 52 -9.36 -2.76 3.93
N ASP A 53 -10.63 -2.48 3.66
CA ASP A 53 -11.31 -2.93 2.45
C ASP A 53 -10.64 -2.38 1.17
N TYR A 54 -10.20 -1.11 1.20
CA TYR A 54 -9.41 -0.52 0.11
C TYR A 54 -8.06 -1.22 -0.08
N LEU A 55 -7.34 -1.52 1.00
CA LEU A 55 -6.03 -2.19 0.94
C LEU A 55 -6.14 -3.62 0.40
N ILE A 56 -7.17 -4.37 0.83
CA ILE A 56 -7.47 -5.71 0.29
C ILE A 56 -7.76 -5.60 -1.20
N TRP A 57 -8.65 -4.69 -1.61
CA TRP A 57 -8.93 -4.48 -3.04
C TRP A 57 -7.68 -4.10 -3.83
N TYR A 58 -6.86 -3.19 -3.31
CA TYR A 58 -5.63 -2.74 -3.97
C TYR A 58 -4.66 -3.91 -4.19
N ASN A 59 -4.52 -4.81 -3.21
CA ASN A 59 -3.58 -5.93 -3.31
C ASN A 59 -4.12 -7.10 -4.13
N GLU A 60 -5.41 -7.41 -4.00
CA GLU A 60 -6.00 -8.66 -4.50
C GLU A 60 -6.84 -8.50 -5.76
N LYS A 61 -7.23 -7.29 -6.12
CA LYS A 61 -8.16 -7.05 -7.24
C LYS A 61 -7.64 -6.05 -8.26
N ARG A 62 -6.89 -5.03 -7.84
CA ARG A 62 -6.37 -4.00 -8.75
C ARG A 62 -5.38 -4.58 -9.76
N ILE A 63 -5.65 -4.37 -11.05
CA ILE A 63 -4.70 -4.69 -12.12
C ILE A 63 -3.69 -3.56 -12.28
N LYS A 64 -2.40 -3.91 -12.36
CA LYS A 64 -1.33 -2.96 -12.66
C LYS A 64 -0.62 -3.33 -13.96
N ILE A 65 -0.69 -2.43 -14.93
CA ILE A 65 0.01 -2.56 -16.22
C ILE A 65 1.52 -2.70 -16.00
N SER A 66 2.09 -1.92 -15.07
CA SER A 66 3.52 -1.99 -14.71
C SER A 66 3.95 -3.34 -14.12
N LEU A 67 3.01 -4.19 -13.71
CA LEU A 67 3.27 -5.54 -13.19
C LEU A 67 2.93 -6.62 -14.23
N GLY A 68 2.88 -6.27 -15.52
CA GLY A 68 2.50 -7.19 -16.59
C GLY A 68 1.01 -7.54 -16.55
N ASN A 69 0.15 -6.55 -16.27
CA ASN A 69 -1.30 -6.73 -16.12
C ASN A 69 -1.71 -7.69 -15.00
N LYS A 70 -0.87 -7.83 -13.97
CA LYS A 70 -1.16 -8.66 -12.78
C LYS A 70 -1.64 -7.81 -11.62
N ARG A 71 -2.32 -8.50 -10.70
CA ARG A 71 -2.61 -7.98 -9.35
C ARG A 71 -1.32 -7.96 -8.51
N PRO A 72 -1.15 -7.03 -7.56
CA PRO A 72 0.04 -7.01 -6.70
C PRO A 72 0.30 -8.36 -6.00
N LEU A 73 -0.74 -8.99 -5.44
CA LEU A 73 -0.60 -10.29 -4.79
C LEU A 73 -0.15 -11.38 -5.77
N GLU A 74 -0.74 -11.41 -6.96
CA GLU A 74 -0.41 -12.37 -8.01
C GLU A 74 1.03 -12.18 -8.52
N TYR A 75 1.44 -10.94 -8.72
CA TYR A 75 2.81 -10.60 -9.09
C TYR A 75 3.79 -11.10 -8.03
N ARG A 76 3.53 -10.84 -6.74
CA ARG A 76 4.38 -11.31 -5.64
C ARG A 76 4.44 -12.84 -5.56
N ARG A 77 3.32 -13.54 -5.76
CA ARG A 77 3.27 -15.00 -5.84
C ARG A 77 4.13 -15.52 -6.99
N SER A 78 4.07 -14.88 -8.16
CA SER A 78 4.93 -15.27 -9.30
C SER A 78 6.43 -15.06 -9.05
N LEU A 79 6.80 -14.25 -8.06
CA LEU A 79 8.18 -14.06 -7.61
C LEU A 79 8.58 -14.98 -6.44
N GLY A 80 7.69 -15.86 -5.96
CA GLY A 80 7.94 -16.71 -4.79
C GLY A 80 8.06 -15.93 -3.47
N MET A 81 7.61 -14.68 -3.43
CA MET A 81 7.73 -13.79 -2.26
C MET A 81 6.56 -13.89 -1.28
N VAL A 82 5.60 -14.76 -1.57
CA VAL A 82 4.41 -15.02 -0.77
C VAL A 82 4.19 -16.54 -0.84
N ALA A 83 4.13 -17.18 0.33
CA ALA A 83 3.82 -18.60 0.48
C ALA A 83 2.36 -18.90 0.09
#